data_AF-A0A1Y1U9J2-F1
#
_entry.id   AF-A0A1Y1U9J2-F1
#
_cell.length_a   1.000
_cell.length_b   1.000
_cell.length_c   1.000
_cell.angle_alpha   90.00
_cell.angle_beta   90.00
_cell.angle_gamma   90.00
#
_symmetry.space_group_name_H-M   'P 1'
#
loop_
_entity.id
_entity.type
_entity.pdbx_description
1 polymer ?
#
loop_
_entity_poly.entity_id
_entity_poly.type
_entity_poly.pdbx_seq_one_letter_code
_entity_poly.pdbx_strand_id
1 'polypeptide(L)'
;MIFDNAMFSNADKLNAGWTEIMGWNEPDLHSSTGVSVPVDPIVAAGQWKTMYDSLKHANPSAKLWSPAVAGDKDWLHRFFGAICPNGLDGCRYAPDYLAIHVYGLTLKSFQDQVNAYHVEFGLPIAVTEYACFSWETKTTPPDNQVSAFMTQTRQWMDSTDWIVKYAWFGAARNPDWLYDVAITNKLMDAGGQLTTLGKQWRSGQ
;
A
#
# COMPACT_ATOMS: atom_id res chain seq x y z
N MET A 1 1.75 10.07 3.76
CA MET A 1 0.77 9.58 2.78
C MET A 1 -0.14 10.72 2.44
N ILE A 2 -0.57 10.77 1.20
CA ILE A 2 -1.57 11.71 0.73
C ILE A 2 -2.86 10.93 0.77
N PHE A 3 -3.63 11.11 1.84
CA PHE A 3 -4.79 10.25 2.07
C PHE A 3 -5.97 10.67 1.20
N ASP A 4 -6.19 11.98 1.06
CA ASP A 4 -7.27 12.55 0.29
C ASP A 4 -6.87 13.91 -0.33
N ASN A 5 -7.84 14.55 -0.97
CA ASN A 5 -7.66 15.85 -1.62
C ASN A 5 -7.54 17.01 -0.62
N ALA A 6 -7.82 16.79 0.66
CA ALA A 6 -7.70 17.82 1.69
C ALA A 6 -6.24 18.09 2.07
N MET A 7 -5.27 17.26 1.64
CA MET A 7 -3.84 17.53 1.87
C MET A 7 -3.40 18.91 1.32
N PHE A 8 -4.06 19.43 0.27
CA PHE A 8 -3.71 20.74 -0.30
C PHE A 8 -4.33 21.92 0.46
N SER A 9 -5.30 21.66 1.34
CA SER A 9 -6.04 22.69 2.08
C SER A 9 -5.97 22.51 3.60
N ASN A 10 -5.39 21.41 4.08
CA ASN A 10 -5.18 21.19 5.51
C ASN A 10 -3.97 21.99 6.01
N ALA A 11 -4.01 22.38 7.27
CA ALA A 11 -2.93 23.14 7.91
C ALA A 11 -1.76 22.25 8.35
N ASP A 12 -1.89 20.93 8.15
CA ASP A 12 -0.92 19.94 8.58
C ASP A 12 0.31 19.98 7.68
N LYS A 13 1.47 19.79 8.30
CA LYS A 13 2.75 19.78 7.59
C LYS A 13 3.21 18.36 7.39
N LEU A 14 3.89 18.12 6.27
CA LEU A 14 4.69 16.90 6.12
C LEU A 14 5.70 16.78 7.27
N ASN A 15 5.92 15.55 7.73
CA ASN A 15 6.90 15.26 8.77
C ASN A 15 8.27 15.83 8.38
N ALA A 16 8.98 16.41 9.36
CA ALA A 16 10.31 16.93 9.15
C ALA A 16 11.25 15.84 8.61
N GLY A 17 12.05 16.18 7.59
CA GLY A 17 13.02 15.25 6.99
C GLY A 17 12.40 14.15 6.13
N TRP A 18 11.16 14.31 5.65
CA TRP A 18 10.55 13.35 4.73
C TRP A 18 11.40 13.16 3.47
N THR A 19 11.58 11.90 3.09
CA THR A 19 12.29 11.50 1.86
C THR A 19 11.36 10.79 0.89
N GLU A 20 10.18 10.33 1.33
CA GLU A 20 9.27 9.54 0.52
C GLU A 20 7.82 9.85 0.84
N ILE A 21 6.97 9.88 -0.18
CA ILE A 21 5.54 10.21 -0.06
C ILE A 21 4.71 9.20 -0.85
N MET A 22 3.73 8.60 -0.18
CA MET A 22 2.72 7.73 -0.79
C MET A 22 1.55 8.54 -1.34
N GLY A 23 1.04 8.15 -2.51
CA GLY A 23 -0.22 8.65 -3.05
C GLY A 23 -1.46 8.19 -2.26
N TRP A 24 -2.63 8.35 -2.89
CA TRP A 24 -3.94 8.04 -2.31
C TRP A 24 -4.07 6.59 -1.84
N ASN A 25 -4.79 6.43 -0.73
CA ASN A 25 -5.18 5.15 -0.17
C ASN A 25 -6.53 4.72 -0.75
N GLU A 26 -6.52 3.65 -1.55
CA GLU A 26 -7.70 3.00 -2.13
C GLU A 26 -8.69 3.98 -2.80
N PRO A 27 -8.23 4.83 -3.74
CA PRO A 27 -9.09 5.83 -4.38
C PRO A 27 -10.19 5.22 -5.26
N ASP A 28 -10.11 3.93 -5.55
CA ASP A 28 -11.11 3.11 -6.24
C ASP A 28 -12.22 2.60 -5.31
N LEU A 29 -12.00 2.56 -3.99
CA LEU A 29 -12.91 1.95 -3.03
C LEU A 29 -13.92 2.95 -2.46
N HIS A 30 -15.21 2.68 -2.67
CA HIS A 30 -16.30 3.37 -1.97
C HIS A 30 -16.55 2.73 -0.59
N SER A 31 -15.92 3.28 0.45
CA SER A 31 -16.10 2.83 1.83
C SER A 31 -16.97 3.78 2.66
N SER A 32 -17.71 3.23 3.63
CA SER A 32 -18.42 3.98 4.68
C SER A 32 -17.61 4.14 5.97
N THR A 33 -16.45 3.49 6.08
CA THR A 33 -15.61 3.48 7.30
C THR A 33 -14.59 4.62 7.34
N GLY A 34 -14.45 5.37 6.24
CA GLY A 34 -13.47 6.47 6.10
C GLY A 34 -12.02 6.01 5.91
N VAL A 35 -11.78 4.72 5.64
CA VAL A 35 -10.44 4.18 5.30
C VAL A 35 -9.99 4.54 3.89
N SER A 36 -10.92 4.99 3.05
CA SER A 36 -10.67 5.45 1.70
C SER A 36 -11.54 6.68 1.40
N VAL A 37 -11.07 7.51 0.47
CA VAL A 37 -11.86 8.59 -0.13
C VAL A 37 -11.86 8.36 -1.64
N PRO A 38 -13.00 8.00 -2.24
CA PRO A 38 -13.07 7.76 -3.68
C PRO A 38 -12.64 8.98 -4.50
N VAL A 39 -11.80 8.76 -5.49
CA VAL A 39 -11.37 9.81 -6.44
C VAL A 39 -11.37 9.23 -7.85
N ASP A 40 -12.00 9.93 -8.82
CA ASP A 40 -11.89 9.53 -10.23
C ASP A 40 -10.42 9.59 -10.69
N PRO A 41 -9.93 8.59 -11.46
CA PRO A 41 -8.51 8.51 -11.82
C PRO A 41 -8.02 9.70 -12.67
N ILE A 42 -8.88 10.35 -13.45
CA ILE A 42 -8.49 11.52 -14.27
C ILE A 42 -8.39 12.76 -13.38
N VAL A 43 -9.30 12.90 -12.43
CA VAL A 43 -9.22 13.96 -11.40
C VAL A 43 -7.94 13.80 -10.57
N ALA A 44 -7.68 12.58 -10.08
CA ALA A 44 -6.46 12.25 -9.33
C ALA A 44 -5.19 12.52 -10.16
N ALA A 45 -5.19 12.20 -11.46
CA ALA A 45 -4.06 12.47 -12.35
C ALA A 45 -3.76 13.97 -12.49
N GLY A 46 -4.79 14.81 -12.60
CA GLY A 46 -4.63 16.27 -12.63
C GLY A 46 -4.02 16.80 -11.33
N GLN A 47 -4.50 16.33 -10.19
CA GLN A 47 -3.99 16.70 -8.87
C GLN A 47 -2.57 16.19 -8.63
N TRP A 48 -2.27 14.96 -9.06
CA TRP A 48 -0.95 14.33 -8.97
C TRP A 48 0.12 15.20 -9.63
N LYS A 49 -0.13 15.77 -10.81
CA LYS A 49 0.88 16.62 -11.49
C LYS A 49 1.25 17.85 -10.67
N THR A 50 0.24 18.57 -10.17
CA THR A 50 0.42 19.76 -9.31
C THR A 50 1.20 19.43 -8.04
N MET A 51 0.84 18.31 -7.42
CA MET A 51 1.46 17.80 -6.21
C MET A 51 2.89 17.34 -6.43
N TYR A 52 3.12 16.60 -7.51
CA TYR A 52 4.45 16.12 -7.92
C TYR A 52 5.40 17.30 -8.06
N ASP A 53 5.00 18.34 -8.79
CA ASP A 53 5.82 19.54 -8.99
C ASP A 53 6.11 20.24 -7.66
N SER A 54 5.12 20.35 -6.77
CA SER A 54 5.29 20.97 -5.45
C SER A 54 6.24 20.18 -4.55
N LEU A 55 6.08 18.85 -4.51
CA LEU A 55 6.91 17.95 -3.71
C LEU A 55 8.35 17.90 -4.23
N LYS A 56 8.55 17.78 -5.55
CA LYS A 56 9.89 17.79 -6.14
C LYS A 56 10.56 19.16 -6.05
N HIS A 57 9.80 20.26 -6.03
CA HIS A 57 10.37 21.58 -5.73
C HIS A 57 10.87 21.65 -4.28
N ALA A 58 10.08 21.16 -3.32
CA ALA A 58 10.44 21.17 -1.90
C ALA A 58 11.58 20.18 -1.56
N ASN A 59 11.60 19.02 -2.20
CA ASN A 59 12.65 18.01 -2.06
C ASN A 59 12.87 17.28 -3.41
N PRO A 60 13.84 17.73 -4.23
CA PRO A 60 14.12 17.13 -5.54
C PRO A 60 14.49 15.65 -5.50
N SER A 61 15.03 15.18 -4.38
CA SER A 61 15.49 13.80 -4.20
C SER A 61 14.41 12.84 -3.69
N ALA A 62 13.24 13.36 -3.30
CA ALA A 62 12.23 12.54 -2.68
C ALA A 62 11.62 11.50 -3.63
N LYS A 63 11.31 10.31 -3.11
CA LYS A 63 10.63 9.24 -3.85
C LYS A 63 9.12 9.35 -3.71
N LEU A 64 8.40 9.27 -4.82
CA LEU A 64 6.94 9.37 -4.83
C LEU A 64 6.35 8.02 -5.22
N TRP A 65 5.46 7.47 -4.38
CA TRP A 65 4.82 6.19 -4.64
C TRP A 65 3.45 6.44 -5.24
N SER A 66 3.00 5.57 -6.13
CA SER A 66 1.67 5.67 -6.76
C SER A 66 0.54 5.69 -5.72
N PRO A 67 -0.69 6.02 -6.13
CA PRO A 67 -1.87 5.58 -5.41
C PRO A 67 -1.85 4.05 -5.24
N ALA A 68 -2.32 3.54 -4.11
CA ALA A 68 -2.53 2.12 -3.88
C ALA A 68 -4.02 1.81 -4.00
N VAL A 69 -4.43 1.06 -5.02
CA VAL A 69 -5.84 0.68 -5.22
C VAL A 69 -6.22 -0.52 -4.35
N ALA A 70 -7.49 -0.61 -3.95
CA ALA A 70 -8.02 -1.77 -3.24
C ALA A 70 -8.06 -3.02 -4.15
N GLY A 71 -8.34 -2.82 -5.45
CA GLY A 71 -8.29 -3.91 -6.43
C GLY A 71 -8.57 -3.52 -7.87
N ASP A 72 -9.04 -2.30 -8.13
CA ASP A 72 -9.32 -1.84 -9.50
C ASP A 72 -8.05 -1.41 -10.23
N LYS A 73 -7.48 -2.32 -11.01
CA LYS A 73 -6.32 -2.02 -11.85
C LYS A 73 -6.65 -1.10 -13.04
N ASP A 74 -7.90 -1.07 -13.49
CA ASP A 74 -8.31 -0.16 -14.57
C ASP A 74 -8.26 1.30 -14.08
N TRP A 75 -8.50 1.53 -12.79
CA TRP A 75 -8.24 2.82 -12.16
C TRP A 75 -6.78 3.25 -12.35
N LEU A 76 -5.82 2.35 -12.07
CA LEU A 76 -4.39 2.63 -12.27
C LEU A 76 -4.04 2.87 -13.73
N HIS A 77 -4.59 2.08 -14.67
CA HIS A 77 -4.38 2.28 -16.11
C HIS A 77 -4.84 3.66 -16.56
N ARG A 78 -6.05 4.08 -16.15
CA ARG A 78 -6.60 5.40 -16.48
C ARG A 78 -5.77 6.52 -15.85
N PHE A 79 -5.34 6.35 -14.60
CA PHE A 79 -4.50 7.31 -13.90
C PHE A 79 -3.13 7.47 -14.60
N PHE A 80 -2.43 6.36 -14.85
CA PHE A 80 -1.12 6.36 -15.52
C PHE A 80 -1.19 6.87 -16.96
N GLY A 81 -2.21 6.49 -17.73
CA GLY A 81 -2.43 7.03 -19.07
C GLY A 81 -2.65 8.55 -19.07
N ALA A 82 -3.31 9.09 -18.03
CA ALA A 82 -3.54 10.53 -17.92
C ALA A 82 -2.30 11.31 -17.44
N ILE A 83 -1.45 10.73 -16.57
CA ILE A 83 -0.21 11.38 -16.16
C ILE A 83 0.92 11.22 -17.19
N CYS A 84 0.92 10.11 -17.92
CA CYS A 84 1.98 9.64 -18.81
C CYS A 84 1.39 8.99 -20.09
N PRO A 85 0.83 9.77 -21.03
CA PRO A 85 0.11 9.25 -22.20
C PRO A 85 1.00 8.46 -23.18
N ASN A 86 2.32 8.60 -23.10
CA ASN A 86 3.28 7.88 -23.93
C ASN A 86 3.97 6.72 -23.19
N GLY A 87 3.40 6.28 -22.06
CA GLY A 87 3.99 5.27 -21.17
C GLY A 87 4.79 5.87 -20.02
N LEU A 88 5.08 5.05 -19.01
CA LEU A 88 5.74 5.45 -17.76
C LEU A 88 7.24 5.70 -17.92
N ASP A 89 7.90 5.03 -18.88
CA ASP A 89 9.33 5.20 -19.12
C ASP A 89 9.66 6.61 -19.61
N GLY A 90 10.64 7.26 -18.97
CA GLY A 90 11.01 8.66 -19.24
C GLY A 90 9.90 9.69 -18.94
N CYS A 91 8.74 9.28 -18.43
CA CYS A 91 7.68 10.22 -18.09
C CYS A 91 8.04 11.02 -16.84
N ARG A 92 8.00 12.34 -16.96
CA ARG A 92 8.24 13.27 -15.84
C ARG A 92 7.41 12.95 -14.60
N TYR A 93 6.15 12.60 -14.78
CA TYR A 93 5.19 12.43 -13.68
C TYR A 93 5.09 10.98 -13.18
N ALA A 94 5.86 10.05 -13.74
CA ALA A 94 5.85 8.67 -13.29
C ALA A 94 6.23 8.60 -11.79
N PRO A 95 5.51 7.79 -10.99
CA PRO A 95 5.94 7.52 -9.62
C PRO A 95 7.24 6.71 -9.64
N ASP A 96 8.04 6.86 -8.59
CA ASP A 96 9.25 6.08 -8.39
C ASP A 96 8.91 4.60 -8.09
N TYR A 97 7.84 4.34 -7.33
CA TYR A 97 7.38 3.00 -6.96
C TYR A 97 5.88 2.82 -7.16
N LEU A 98 5.45 1.61 -7.48
CA LEU A 98 4.04 1.20 -7.44
C LEU A 98 3.69 0.73 -6.03
N ALA A 99 2.81 1.47 -5.35
CA ALA A 99 2.23 1.07 -4.07
C ALA A 99 1.07 0.10 -4.31
N ILE A 100 1.03 -1.02 -3.58
CA ILE A 100 -0.04 -2.02 -3.70
C ILE A 100 -0.48 -2.54 -2.34
N HIS A 101 -1.76 -2.94 -2.26
CA HIS A 101 -2.33 -3.70 -1.16
C HIS A 101 -2.56 -5.14 -1.60
N VAL A 102 -2.13 -6.11 -0.80
CA VAL A 102 -2.27 -7.54 -1.15
C VAL A 102 -2.73 -8.34 0.05
N TYR A 103 -3.92 -8.92 -0.05
CA TYR A 103 -4.46 -9.83 0.95
C TYR A 103 -4.54 -11.23 0.34
N GLY A 104 -4.01 -12.24 1.03
CA GLY A 104 -4.03 -13.62 0.55
C GLY A 104 -3.93 -14.63 1.69
N LEU A 105 -4.18 -15.91 1.39
CA LEU A 105 -4.14 -16.99 2.37
C LEU A 105 -2.94 -17.92 2.22
N THR A 106 -2.23 -17.83 1.09
CA THR A 106 -1.08 -18.69 0.74
C THR A 106 0.03 -17.87 0.09
N LEU A 107 1.29 -18.32 0.20
CA LEU A 107 2.42 -17.69 -0.51
C LEU A 107 2.14 -17.59 -2.01
N LYS A 108 1.62 -18.66 -2.63
CA LYS A 108 1.35 -18.67 -4.07
C LYS A 108 0.34 -17.58 -4.46
N SER A 109 -0.80 -17.50 -3.78
CA SER A 109 -1.81 -16.46 -4.08
C SER A 109 -1.28 -15.05 -3.87
N PHE A 110 -0.34 -14.86 -2.94
CA PHE A 110 0.31 -13.58 -2.71
C PHE A 110 1.28 -13.24 -3.86
N GLN A 111 2.17 -14.16 -4.21
CA GLN A 111 3.12 -14.02 -5.32
C GLN A 111 2.42 -13.75 -6.64
N ASP A 112 1.35 -14.50 -6.94
CA ASP A 112 0.59 -14.33 -8.19
C ASP A 112 0.04 -12.90 -8.30
N GLN A 113 -0.52 -12.33 -7.23
CA GLN A 113 -1.04 -10.96 -7.21
C GLN A 113 0.07 -9.92 -7.37
N VAL A 114 1.14 -10.02 -6.57
CA VAL A 114 2.27 -9.06 -6.61
C VAL A 114 2.94 -9.08 -7.99
N ASN A 115 3.20 -10.28 -8.54
CA ASN A 115 3.77 -10.43 -9.87
C ASN A 115 2.85 -9.87 -10.96
N ALA A 116 1.53 -10.04 -10.84
CA ALA A 116 0.60 -9.49 -11.80
C ALA A 116 0.71 -7.95 -11.86
N TYR A 117 0.81 -7.27 -10.72
CA TYR A 117 1.07 -5.83 -10.68
C TYR A 117 2.43 -5.46 -11.30
N HIS A 118 3.49 -6.20 -10.98
CA HIS A 118 4.83 -5.89 -11.48
C HIS A 118 4.93 -6.04 -13.00
N VAL A 119 4.38 -7.14 -13.54
CA VAL A 119 4.33 -7.40 -14.98
C VAL A 119 3.51 -6.35 -15.72
N GLU A 120 2.40 -5.93 -15.13
CA GLU A 120 1.44 -5.04 -15.78
C GLU A 120 1.90 -3.58 -15.84
N PHE A 121 2.59 -3.09 -14.79
CA PHE A 121 2.98 -1.69 -14.69
C PHE A 121 4.49 -1.44 -14.81
N GLY A 122 5.33 -2.48 -14.68
CA GLY A 122 6.78 -2.39 -14.92
C GLY A 122 7.58 -1.54 -13.92
N LEU A 123 6.97 -1.16 -12.79
CA LEU A 123 7.62 -0.37 -11.74
C LEU A 123 8.11 -1.25 -10.58
N PRO A 124 9.17 -0.83 -9.84
CA PRO A 124 9.48 -1.43 -8.55
C PRO A 124 8.29 -1.30 -7.59
N ILE A 125 8.07 -2.31 -6.75
CA ILE A 125 6.87 -2.44 -5.92
C ILE A 125 7.15 -2.12 -4.46
N ALA A 126 6.27 -1.31 -3.87
CA ALA A 126 6.11 -1.17 -2.42
C ALA A 126 4.79 -1.83 -2.00
N VAL A 127 4.86 -2.92 -1.22
CA VAL A 127 3.66 -3.59 -0.68
C VAL A 127 3.23 -2.89 0.60
N THR A 128 2.43 -1.83 0.47
CA THR A 128 2.14 -0.90 1.56
C THR A 128 1.17 -1.46 2.60
N GLU A 129 0.37 -2.44 2.21
CA GLU A 129 -0.45 -3.23 3.12
C GLU A 129 -0.50 -4.68 2.66
N TYR A 130 -0.25 -5.61 3.58
CA TYR A 130 -0.57 -7.01 3.35
C TYR A 130 -0.85 -7.77 4.65
N ALA A 131 -1.70 -8.78 4.57
CA ALA A 131 -2.02 -9.67 5.68
C ALA A 131 -2.47 -11.05 5.19
N CYS A 132 -2.47 -12.04 6.09
CA CYS A 132 -3.05 -13.35 5.83
C CYS A 132 -4.58 -13.25 5.97
N PHE A 133 -5.27 -12.95 4.86
CA PHE A 133 -6.71 -12.71 4.84
C PHE A 133 -7.28 -12.82 3.42
N SER A 134 -8.60 -13.03 3.29
CA SER A 134 -9.31 -13.05 2.01
C SER A 134 -10.59 -12.23 2.13
N TRP A 135 -10.71 -11.17 1.34
CA TRP A 135 -11.90 -10.31 1.28
C TRP A 135 -13.13 -11.03 0.71
N GLU A 136 -12.91 -12.09 -0.09
CA GLU A 136 -13.98 -12.92 -0.65
C GLU A 136 -14.61 -13.84 0.40
N THR A 137 -13.77 -14.56 1.16
CA THR A 137 -14.25 -15.55 2.13
C THR A 137 -14.47 -14.97 3.52
N LYS A 138 -13.80 -13.86 3.85
CA LYS A 138 -13.78 -13.20 5.17
C LYS A 138 -13.53 -14.18 6.31
N THR A 139 -12.69 -15.19 6.06
CA THR A 139 -12.36 -16.23 7.05
C THR A 139 -11.26 -15.75 7.99
N THR A 140 -11.29 -16.26 9.23
CA THR A 140 -10.21 -16.07 10.20
C THR A 140 -9.21 -17.23 10.07
N PRO A 141 -8.06 -17.05 9.41
CA PRO A 141 -7.05 -18.10 9.36
C PRO A 141 -6.46 -18.37 10.75
N PRO A 142 -6.11 -19.63 11.06
CA PRO A 142 -5.50 -20.00 12.33
C PRO A 142 -4.10 -19.40 12.47
N ASP A 143 -3.67 -19.14 13.71
CA ASP A 143 -2.41 -18.45 14.03
C ASP A 143 -1.18 -19.09 13.37
N ASN A 144 -1.13 -20.42 13.28
CA ASN A 144 -0.02 -21.13 12.63
C ASN A 144 0.04 -20.85 11.12
N GLN A 145 -1.11 -20.70 10.46
CA GLN A 145 -1.17 -20.31 9.04
C GLN A 145 -0.73 -18.86 8.86
N VAL A 146 -1.17 -17.94 9.72
CA VAL A 146 -0.77 -16.52 9.67
C VAL A 146 0.73 -16.37 9.88
N SER A 147 1.27 -17.05 10.89
CA SER A 147 2.70 -17.06 11.19
C SER A 147 3.53 -17.63 10.02
N ALA A 148 3.10 -18.75 9.43
CA ALA A 148 3.77 -19.33 8.27
C ALA A 148 3.70 -18.42 7.03
N PHE A 149 2.54 -17.81 6.78
CA PHE A 149 2.35 -16.87 5.67
C PHE A 149 3.26 -15.65 5.82
N MET A 150 3.37 -15.06 7.02
CA MET A 150 4.28 -13.94 7.30
C MET A 150 5.73 -14.29 6.99
N THR A 151 6.25 -15.41 7.52
CA THR A 151 7.63 -15.84 7.27
C THR A 151 7.88 -16.07 5.79
N GLN A 152 7.00 -16.80 5.11
CA GLN A 152 7.17 -17.15 3.69
C GLN A 152 7.12 -15.92 2.77
N THR A 153 6.16 -15.02 2.99
CA THR A 153 6.02 -13.80 2.18
C THR A 153 7.18 -12.83 2.43
N ARG A 154 7.61 -12.65 3.68
CA ARG A 154 8.83 -11.87 3.99
C ARG A 154 10.05 -12.43 3.27
N GLN A 155 10.33 -13.73 3.44
CA GLN A 155 11.50 -14.36 2.82
C GLN A 155 11.50 -14.18 1.30
N TRP A 156 10.33 -14.35 0.67
CA TRP A 156 10.20 -14.13 -0.76
C TRP A 156 10.45 -12.67 -1.14
N MET A 157 9.83 -11.70 -0.45
CA MET A 157 10.01 -10.28 -0.74
C MET A 157 11.45 -9.83 -0.51
N ASP A 158 12.12 -10.29 0.54
CA ASP A 158 13.54 -10.02 0.81
C ASP A 158 14.47 -10.57 -0.29
N SER A 159 14.05 -11.64 -0.97
CA SER A 159 14.79 -12.26 -2.08
C SER A 159 14.42 -11.71 -3.47
N THR A 160 13.50 -10.74 -3.55
CA THR A 160 12.96 -10.23 -4.81
C THR A 160 13.42 -8.79 -5.05
N ASP A 161 14.40 -8.61 -5.94
CA ASP A 161 15.13 -7.34 -6.13
C ASP A 161 14.25 -6.10 -6.47
N TRP A 162 13.10 -6.31 -7.10
CA TRP A 162 12.18 -5.23 -7.49
C TRP A 162 11.13 -4.91 -6.43
N ILE A 163 11.13 -5.61 -5.29
CA ILE A 163 10.32 -5.25 -4.13
C ILE A 163 11.15 -4.37 -3.21
N VAL A 164 10.81 -3.08 -3.14
CA VAL A 164 11.63 -2.09 -2.44
C VAL A 164 11.29 -2.01 -0.97
N LYS A 165 10.02 -2.21 -0.61
CA LYS A 165 9.47 -2.09 0.75
C LYS A 165 8.20 -2.91 0.89
N TYR A 166 7.90 -3.28 2.14
CA TYR A 166 6.65 -3.93 2.48
C TYR A 166 6.23 -3.62 3.92
N ALA A 167 4.94 -3.66 4.23
CA ALA A 167 4.40 -3.39 5.56
C ALA A 167 3.21 -4.30 5.90
N TRP A 168 3.35 -5.09 6.96
CA TRP A 168 2.29 -5.94 7.46
C TRP A 168 1.16 -5.12 8.09
N PHE A 169 -0.09 -5.41 7.72
CA PHE A 169 -1.27 -4.79 8.30
C PHE A 169 -1.72 -5.54 9.57
N GLY A 170 -1.80 -4.83 10.70
CA GLY A 170 -2.25 -5.43 11.97
C GLY A 170 -1.72 -4.78 13.26
N ALA A 171 -0.93 -3.71 13.17
CA ALA A 171 -0.46 -2.96 14.34
C ALA A 171 -1.56 -2.05 14.92
N ALA A 172 -2.61 -2.66 15.49
CA ALA A 172 -3.75 -1.96 16.06
C ALA A 172 -4.05 -2.43 17.49
N ARG A 173 -4.28 -1.50 18.42
CA ARG A 173 -4.75 -1.82 19.78
C ARG A 173 -6.23 -2.21 19.77
N ASN A 174 -7.07 -1.33 19.21
CA ASN A 174 -8.49 -1.59 19.03
C ASN A 174 -8.71 -2.55 17.85
N PRO A 175 -9.35 -3.72 18.04
CA PRO A 175 -9.71 -4.61 16.93
C PRO A 175 -10.58 -3.95 15.85
N ASP A 176 -11.37 -2.92 16.16
CA ASP A 176 -12.18 -2.22 15.16
C ASP A 176 -11.33 -1.55 14.07
N TRP A 177 -10.07 -1.22 14.38
CA TRP A 177 -9.12 -0.63 13.43
C TRP A 177 -8.43 -1.68 12.54
N LEU A 178 -8.86 -2.94 12.62
CA LEU A 178 -8.53 -3.93 11.60
C LEU A 178 -9.49 -3.90 10.41
N TYR A 179 -10.60 -3.17 10.50
CA TYR A 179 -11.54 -2.99 9.39
C TYR A 179 -11.93 -4.32 8.73
N ASP A 180 -12.43 -5.27 9.54
CA ASP A 180 -12.77 -6.66 9.17
C ASP A 180 -11.60 -7.62 8.90
N VAL A 181 -10.36 -7.16 8.80
CA VAL A 181 -9.20 -8.06 8.71
C VAL A 181 -9.14 -8.93 9.97
N ALA A 182 -8.90 -10.24 9.77
CA ALA A 182 -8.94 -11.22 10.84
C ALA A 182 -7.99 -10.87 12.01
N ILE A 183 -8.51 -11.00 13.25
CA ILE A 183 -7.82 -10.69 14.51
C ILE A 183 -6.48 -11.42 14.67
N THR A 184 -6.32 -12.58 14.03
CA THR A 184 -5.11 -13.39 14.06
C THR A 184 -3.92 -12.70 13.36
N ASN A 185 -4.16 -11.63 12.58
CA ASN A 185 -3.12 -10.79 11.98
C ASN A 185 -2.60 -9.68 12.92
N LYS A 186 -3.14 -9.52 14.14
CA LYS A 186 -2.73 -8.43 15.04
C LYS A 186 -1.26 -8.55 15.45
N LEU A 187 -0.54 -7.44 15.35
CA LEU A 187 0.81 -7.27 15.86
C LEU A 187 0.84 -6.73 17.30
N MET A 188 -0.28 -6.17 17.78
CA MET A 188 -0.37 -5.50 19.08
C MET A 188 -1.63 -5.95 19.84
N ASP A 189 -1.52 -6.13 21.16
CA ASP A 189 -2.67 -6.39 22.02
C ASP A 189 -3.36 -5.07 22.46
N ALA A 190 -4.45 -5.18 23.22
CA ALA A 190 -5.18 -4.00 23.70
C ALA A 190 -4.33 -3.10 24.63
N GLY A 191 -3.34 -3.66 25.32
CA GLY A 191 -2.40 -2.96 26.21
C GLY A 191 -1.22 -2.32 25.48
N GLY A 192 -1.15 -2.44 24.15
CA GLY A 192 -0.06 -1.89 23.36
C GLY A 192 1.19 -2.77 23.29
N GLN A 193 1.14 -4.00 23.83
CA GLN A 193 2.26 -4.93 23.81
C GLN A 193 2.24 -5.75 22.52
N LEU A 194 3.42 -6.18 22.06
CA LEU A 194 3.52 -7.04 20.89
C LEU A 194 2.90 -8.42 21.17
N THR A 195 2.05 -8.88 20.26
CA THR A 195 1.56 -10.26 20.23
C THR A 195 2.68 -11.22 19.85
N THR A 196 2.42 -12.54 19.85
CA THR A 196 3.38 -13.53 19.31
C THR A 196 3.75 -13.20 17.86
N LEU A 197 2.76 -12.89 17.01
CA LEU A 197 2.99 -12.48 15.63
C LEU A 197 3.73 -11.13 15.54
N GLY A 198 3.41 -10.16 16.41
CA GLY A 198 4.13 -8.88 16.50
C GLY A 198 5.61 -9.04 16.84
N LYS A 199 5.95 -9.99 17.72
CA LYS A 199 7.34 -10.30 18.07
C LYS A 199 8.08 -10.95 16.89
N GLN A 200 7.43 -11.87 16.18
CA GLN A 200 7.95 -12.48 14.94
C GLN A 200 8.22 -11.42 13.87
N TRP A 201 7.24 -10.55 13.62
CA TRP A 201 7.39 -9.45 12.67
C TRP A 201 8.61 -8.58 12.99
N ARG A 202 8.76 -8.16 14.25
CA ARG A 202 9.87 -7.31 14.68
C ARG A 202 11.23 -8.01 14.59
N SER A 203 11.31 -9.32 14.84
CA SER A 203 12.58 -10.05 14.88
C SER A 203 13.17 -10.38 13.51
N GLY A 204 12.46 -10.12 12.42
CA GLY A 204 12.89 -10.56 11.09
C GLY A 204 12.64 -12.06 10.83
N GLN A 205 11.92 -12.75 11.73
CA GLN A 205 11.57 -14.17 11.60
C GLN A 205 10.29 -14.37 10.76
#